data_AF-A0A0G1A5U9-F1
#
_entry.id   AF-A0A0G1A5U9-F1
#
_cell.length_a   1.000
_cell.length_b   1.000
_cell.length_c   1.000
_cell.angle_alpha   90.00
_cell.angle_beta   90.00
_cell.angle_gamma   90.00
#
_symmetry.space_group_name_H-M   'P 1'
#
loop_
_entity.id
_entity.type
_entity.pdbx_description
1 polymer ?
#
loop_
_entity_poly.entity_id
_entity_poly.type
_entity_poly.pdbx_seq_one_letter_code
_entity_poly.pdbx_strand_id
1 'polypeptide(L)'
;MICALRELTKRHQYKKLCLVWDNAKWHRSKELRELLGKGKEFSHIRFIWLPPYAPDKNPQEKVWKIGKDAVKNTVAKTFEELKKVFEKSIRGRKFDYKMLGI
;
A
#
# COMPACT_ATOMS: atom_id res chain seq x y z
N MET A 1 1.72 -2.55 -10.60
CA MET A 1 2.23 -3.09 -9.32
C MET A 1 3.75 -3.26 -9.32
N ILE A 2 4.31 -4.06 -10.23
CA ILE A 2 5.75 -4.36 -10.28
C ILE A 2 6.62 -3.09 -10.38
N CYS A 3 6.25 -2.11 -11.21
CA CYS A 3 6.96 -0.83 -11.29
C CYS A 3 7.04 -0.10 -9.93
N ALA A 4 5.98 -0.17 -9.11
CA ALA A 4 5.98 0.42 -7.78
C ALA A 4 6.89 -0.35 -6.81
N LEU A 5 6.93 -1.69 -6.89
CA LEU A 5 7.85 -2.52 -6.10
C LEU A 5 9.32 -2.27 -6.49
N ARG A 6 9.60 -2.08 -7.78
CA ARG A 6 10.93 -1.68 -8.28
C ARG A 6 11.36 -0.33 -7.71
N GLU A 7 10.47 0.65 -7.77
CA GLU A 7 10.74 1.98 -7.22
C GLU A 7 10.97 1.92 -5.71
N LEU A 8 10.15 1.13 -4.98
CA LEU A 8 10.33 0.93 -3.54
C LEU A 8 11.68 0.28 -3.21
N THR A 9 12.06 -0.75 -3.97
CA THR A 9 13.35 -1.43 -3.85
C THR A 9 14.52 -0.47 -4.05
N LYS A 10 14.44 0.39 -5.08
CA LYS A 10 15.47 1.41 -5.36
C LYS A 10 15.60 2.41 -4.20
N ARG A 11 14.48 2.89 -3.65
CA ARG A 11 14.48 3.84 -2.53
C ARG A 11 15.03 3.27 -1.23
N HIS A 12 15.00 1.95 -1.07
CA HIS A 12 15.43 1.25 0.13
C HIS A 12 16.48 0.19 -0.20
N GLN A 13 17.45 0.58 -1.03
CA GLN A 13 18.54 -0.28 -1.44
C GLN A 13 19.24 -0.87 -0.20
N TYR A 14 19.56 -2.16 -0.26
CA TYR A 14 20.23 -2.92 0.81
C TYR A 14 19.42 -3.17 2.10
N LYS A 15 18.14 -2.79 2.16
CA LYS A 15 17.27 -3.10 3.30
C LYS A 15 16.38 -4.31 3.00
N LYS A 16 16.13 -5.12 4.04
CA LYS A 16 15.04 -6.10 3.99
C LYS A 16 13.72 -5.34 4.12
N LEU A 17 12.82 -5.53 3.15
CA LEU A 17 11.51 -4.90 3.13
C LEU A 17 10.47 -5.90 3.62
N CYS A 18 9.55 -5.43 4.46
CA CYS A 18 8.38 -6.19 4.84
C CYS A 18 7.14 -5.47 4.34
N LEU A 19 6.35 -6.14 3.50
CA LEU A 19 5.15 -5.58 2.88
C LEU A 19 3.92 -6.28 3.40
N VAL A 20 3.08 -5.54 4.14
CA VAL A 20 1.71 -5.98 4.45
C VAL A 20 0.89 -5.85 3.16
N TRP A 21 0.28 -6.95 2.75
CA TRP A 21 -0.27 -7.10 1.40
C TRP A 21 -1.67 -7.66 1.44
N ASP A 22 -2.58 -7.00 0.73
CA ASP A 22 -3.94 -7.48 0.59
C ASP A 22 -4.02 -8.62 -0.44
N ASN A 23 -5.12 -9.37 -0.37
CA ASN A 23 -5.32 -10.57 -1.20
C ASN A 23 -6.00 -10.27 -2.55
N ALA A 24 -5.95 -9.02 -3.03
CA ALA A 24 -6.61 -8.64 -4.28
C ALA A 24 -6.10 -9.48 -5.47
N LYS A 25 -7.01 -9.92 -6.35
CA LYS A 25 -6.73 -10.93 -7.37
C LYS A 25 -5.59 -10.52 -8.32
N TRP A 26 -5.51 -9.24 -8.68
CA TRP A 26 -4.47 -8.68 -9.55
C TRP A 26 -3.07 -8.63 -8.89
N HIS A 27 -2.96 -8.90 -7.58
CA HIS A 27 -1.68 -9.02 -6.88
C HIS A 27 -1.05 -10.41 -7.03
N ARG A 28 -1.75 -11.39 -7.62
CA ARG A 28 -1.31 -12.78 -7.75
C ARG A 28 -0.74 -13.13 -9.12
N SER A 29 -0.21 -12.15 -9.86
CA SER A 29 0.33 -12.38 -11.20
C SER A 29 1.49 -13.39 -11.16
N LYS A 30 1.59 -14.21 -12.22
CA LYS A 30 2.69 -15.14 -12.42
C LYS A 30 4.04 -14.41 -12.43
N GLU A 31 4.07 -13.25 -13.09
CA GLU A 31 5.24 -12.36 -13.17
C GLU A 31 5.77 -11.97 -11.79
N LEU A 32 4.90 -11.60 -10.83
CA LEU A 32 5.35 -11.27 -9.47
C LEU A 32 5.99 -12.47 -8.77
N ARG A 33 5.43 -13.68 -8.95
CA ARG A 33 6.01 -14.91 -8.39
C ARG A 33 7.37 -15.24 -9.01
N GLU A 34 7.53 -14.96 -10.29
CA GLU A 34 8.80 -15.16 -10.99
C GLU A 34 9.89 -14.23 -10.47
N LEU A 35 9.54 -13.04 -9.96
CA LEU A 35 10.48 -12.08 -9.35
C LEU A 35 10.78 -12.34 -7.87
N LEU A 36 10.04 -13.25 -7.22
CA LEU A 36 10.18 -13.61 -5.81
C LEU A 36 11.03 -14.88 -5.61
N GLY A 37 11.79 -14.91 -4.51
CA GLY A 37 12.63 -16.03 -4.11
C GLY A 37 14.11 -15.68 -4.02
N LYS A 38 14.92 -16.58 -3.49
CA LYS A 38 16.36 -16.38 -3.29
C LYS A 38 17.05 -16.18 -4.65
N GLY A 39 17.92 -15.16 -4.75
CA GLY A 39 18.65 -14.83 -5.97
C GLY A 39 17.85 -14.04 -7.03
N LYS A 40 16.61 -13.66 -6.74
CA LYS A 40 15.75 -12.91 -7.66
C LYS A 40 15.66 -11.43 -7.32
N GLU A 41 15.07 -10.65 -8.22
CA GLU A 41 14.91 -9.18 -8.13
C GLU A 41 14.33 -8.75 -6.78
N PHE A 42 13.27 -9.42 -6.31
CA PHE A 42 12.58 -9.09 -5.05
C PHE A 42 12.95 -10.01 -3.88
N SER A 43 14.14 -10.62 -3.90
CA SER A 43 14.61 -11.55 -2.86
C SER A 43 14.69 -10.96 -1.44
N HIS A 44 14.78 -9.64 -1.32
CA HIS A 44 14.85 -8.92 -0.05
C HIS A 44 13.47 -8.44 0.45
N ILE A 45 12.38 -8.76 -0.28
CA ILE A 45 11.00 -8.42 0.08
C ILE A 45 10.32 -9.62 0.73
N ARG A 46 9.80 -9.44 1.95
CA ARG A 46 8.94 -10.40 2.65
C ARG A 46 7.51 -9.88 2.65
N PHE A 47 6.61 -10.62 2.00
CA PHE A 47 5.18 -10.33 2.05
C PHE A 47 4.54 -10.92 3.32
N ILE A 48 3.75 -10.10 4.01
CA ILE A 48 2.80 -10.51 5.04
C ILE A 48 1.41 -10.45 4.40
N TRP A 49 0.83 -11.62 4.15
CA TRP A 49 -0.50 -11.73 3.57
C TRP A 49 -1.55 -11.53 4.65
N LEU A 50 -2.47 -10.60 4.45
CA LEU A 50 -3.61 -10.42 5.34
C LEU A 50 -4.59 -11.60 5.19
N PRO A 51 -5.34 -11.97 6.26
CA PRO A 51 -6.38 -12.98 6.12
C PRO A 51 -7.45 -12.55 5.11
N PRO A 52 -8.08 -13.50 4.40
CA PRO A 52 -9.17 -13.18 3.47
C PRO A 52 -10.27 -12.39 4.16
N TYR A 53 -10.85 -11.42 3.44
CA TYR A 53 -12.00 -10.63 3.89
C TYR A 53 -11.83 -9.91 5.25
N ALA A 54 -10.60 -9.54 5.60
CA ALA A 54 -10.30 -8.79 6.84
C ALA A 54 -9.82 -7.35 6.55
N PRO A 55 -10.67 -6.48 5.98
CA PRO A 55 -10.31 -5.09 5.70
C PRO A 55 -10.02 -4.30 6.99
N ASP A 56 -10.64 -4.67 8.11
CA ASP A 56 -10.37 -4.14 9.44
C ASP A 56 -8.90 -4.30 9.86
N LYS A 57 -8.22 -5.33 9.34
CA LYS A 57 -6.80 -5.61 9.57
C LYS A 57 -5.87 -4.97 8.54
N ASN A 58 -6.39 -4.22 7.57
CA ASN A 58 -5.55 -3.52 6.61
C ASN A 58 -5.30 -2.07 7.10
N PRO A 59 -4.06 -1.70 7.48
CA PRO A 59 -3.74 -0.33 7.89
C PRO A 59 -4.13 0.72 6.85
N GLN A 60 -4.10 0.36 5.56
CA GLN A 60 -4.41 1.25 4.46
C GLN A 60 -5.88 1.73 4.51
N GLU A 61 -6.81 0.97 5.09
CA GLU A 61 -8.21 1.38 5.22
C GLU A 61 -8.37 2.63 6.08
N LYS A 62 -7.52 2.82 7.10
CA LYS A 62 -7.51 4.05 7.90
C LYS A 62 -7.08 5.27 7.07
N VAL A 63 -6.07 5.09 6.22
CA VAL A 63 -5.60 6.13 5.29
C VAL A 63 -6.71 6.49 4.31
N TRP A 64 -7.36 5.49 3.73
CA TRP A 64 -8.50 5.67 2.83
C TRP A 64 -9.66 6.38 3.50
N LYS A 65 -10.02 6.00 4.73
CA LYS A 65 -11.10 6.65 5.48
C LYS A 65 -10.83 8.14 5.65
N ILE A 66 -9.65 8.52 6.13
CA ILE A 66 -9.28 9.93 6.31
C ILE A 66 -9.31 10.69 4.98
N GLY A 67 -8.75 10.12 3.92
CA GLY A 67 -8.77 10.74 2.60
C GLY A 67 -10.17 10.92 2.04
N LYS A 68 -11.03 9.90 2.17
CA LYS A 68 -12.44 9.95 1.75
C LYS A 68 -13.24 10.96 2.56
N ASP A 69 -13.06 11.00 3.88
CA ASP A 69 -13.76 11.94 4.75
C ASP A 69 -13.38 13.40 4.42
N ALA A 70 -12.12 13.64 4.04
CA ALA A 70 -11.66 14.96 3.62
C ALA A 70 -12.30 15.43 2.29
N VAL A 71 -12.51 14.53 1.34
CA VAL A 71 -13.12 14.88 0.05
C VAL A 71 -14.65 14.88 0.07
N LYS A 72 -15.28 14.13 0.99
CA LYS A 72 -16.73 13.90 1.04
C LYS A 72 -17.57 15.19 1.01
N ASN A 73 -17.11 16.23 1.70
CA ASN A 73 -17.80 17.52 1.80
C ASN A 73 -17.12 18.63 0.98
N THR A 74 -16.25 18.26 0.04
CA THR A 74 -15.54 19.23 -0.81
C THR A 74 -16.27 19.39 -2.14
N VAL A 75 -16.65 20.63 -2.49
CA VAL A 75 -17.13 20.96 -3.84
C VAL A 75 -15.92 21.32 -4.71
N ALA A 76 -15.33 20.31 -5.35
CA ALA A 76 -14.26 20.49 -6.33
C ALA A 76 -14.85 20.61 -7.74
N LYS A 77 -14.31 21.52 -8.55
CA LYS A 77 -14.73 21.70 -9.96
C LYS A 77 -14.03 20.71 -10.89
N THR A 78 -12.89 20.17 -10.46
CA THR A 78 -12.09 19.23 -11.24
C THR A 78 -11.62 18.04 -10.39
N PHE A 79 -11.27 16.95 -11.07
CA PHE A 79 -10.67 15.79 -10.42
C PHE A 79 -9.31 16.12 -9.79
N GLU A 80 -8.52 16.98 -10.43
CA GLU A 80 -7.22 17.44 -9.96
C GLU A 80 -7.33 18.18 -8.62
N GLU A 81 -8.36 19.01 -8.46
CA GLU A 81 -8.65 19.68 -7.18
C GLU A 81 -9.02 18.68 -6.09
N LEU A 82 -9.89 17.72 -6.42
CA LEU A 82 -10.29 16.66 -5.48
C LEU A 82 -9.09 15.80 -5.05
N LYS A 83 -8.22 15.45 -6.00
CA LYS A 83 -6.97 14.71 -5.76
C LYS A 83 -6.04 15.50 -4.85
N LYS A 84 -5.87 16.80 -5.07
CA LYS A 84 -5.04 17.67 -4.20
C LYS A 84 -5.56 17.69 -2.76
N VAL A 85 -6.88 17.77 -2.57
CA VAL A 85 -7.49 17.72 -1.23
C VAL A 85 -7.24 16.36 -0.56
N PHE A 86 -7.44 15.27 -1.30
CA PHE A 86 -7.13 13.92 -0.82
C PHE A 86 -5.66 13.80 -0.41
N GLU A 87 -4.73 14.12 -1.30
CA GLU A 87 -3.28 14.03 -1.03
C GLU A 87 -2.88 14.89 0.17
N LYS A 88 -3.39 16.12 0.27
CA LYS A 88 -3.11 17.02 1.41
C LYS A 88 -3.59 16.43 2.73
N SER A 89 -4.70 15.70 2.75
CA SER A 89 -5.27 15.12 3.96
C SER A 89 -4.45 13.95 4.56
N ILE A 90 -3.66 13.27 3.71
CA ILE A 90 -2.89 12.08 4.10
C ILE A 90 -1.37 12.30 4.11
N ARG A 91 -0.86 13.25 3.33
CA ARG A 91 0.58 13.47 3.16
C ARG A 91 1.23 13.95 4.45
N GLY A 92 2.34 13.30 4.82
CA GLY A 92 3.12 13.64 6.02
C GLY A 92 2.44 13.25 7.34
N ARG A 93 1.26 12.63 7.29
CA ARG A 93 0.51 12.20 8.47
C ARG A 93 1.01 10.84 8.93
N LYS A 94 1.20 10.69 10.25
CA LYS A 94 1.41 9.38 10.87
C LYS A 94 0.05 8.76 11.15
N PHE A 95 -0.11 7.49 10.79
CA PHE A 95 -1.33 6.73 11.03
C PHE A 95 -1.04 5.65 12.05
N ASP A 96 -1.62 5.79 13.24
CA ASP A 96 -1.42 4.80 14.28
C ASP A 96 -2.12 3.50 13.92
N TYR A 97 -1.32 2.43 13.86
CA TYR A 97 -1.78 1.10 13.57
C TYR A 97 -1.06 0.09 14.45
N LYS A 98 -1.84 -0.76 15.12
CA LYS A 98 -1.34 -1.90 15.87
C LYS A 98 -1.71 -3.15 15.09
N MET A 99 -0.71 -3.90 14.63
CA MET A 99 -0.93 -5.22 14.07
C MET A 99 -1.38 -6.14 15.22
N LEU A 100 -2.63 -6.59 15.20
CA LEU A 100 -3.14 -7.54 16.17
C LEU A 100 -2.90 -8.97 15.67
N GLY A 101 -2.08 -9.73 16.38
CA GLY A 101 -1.93 -11.18 16.20
C GLY A 101 -1.03 -11.63 15.04
N ILE A 102 0.18 -11.07 14.94
CA ILE A 102 1.30 -11.65 14.15
C ILE A 102 2.48 -11.87 15.09
#